data_AF-A0A8H9LAZ8-F1
#
_entry.id   AF-A0A8H9LAZ8-F1
#
_cell.length_a   1.000
_cell.length_b   1.000
_cell.length_c   1.000
_cell.angle_alpha   90.00
_cell.angle_beta   90.00
_cell.angle_gamma   90.00
#
_symmetry.space_group_name_H-M   'P 1'
#
loop_
_entity.id
_entity.type
_entity.pdbx_description
1 polymer ?
#
loop_
_entity_poly.entity_id
_entity_poly.type
_entity_poly.pdbx_seq_one_letter_code
_entity_poly.pdbx_strand_id
1 'polypeptide(L)'
;MIGWVGLVALPVIVLLAACGTPEPQMRPRPVATDGSASPGGLVSTGDPVSTAVPASPSPGPSAVSAADHPEACRNAACEVAVRPGDRLRLDRKTGLDAITIVSLDQGELRLRFKAGAGAFRVEGMNTGVSQSCVNGRCRTEGGLTLAPGRPGRIGDIRLRLASVAPGYAVLVLSPA
;
A
#
# COMPACT_ATOMS: atom_id res chain seq x y z
N MET A 1 -49.96 22.44 12.93
CA MET A 1 -49.61 21.81 14.22
C MET A 1 -48.11 21.53 14.21
N ILE A 2 -47.43 22.06 15.23
CA ILE A 2 -45.97 22.05 15.45
C ILE A 2 -45.58 20.69 16.06
N GLY A 3 -44.41 20.18 15.69
CA GLY A 3 -43.82 18.98 16.30
C GLY A 3 -42.31 18.93 16.13
N TRP A 4 -41.60 19.76 16.90
CA TRP A 4 -40.16 19.68 17.17
C TRP A 4 -39.88 18.54 18.17
N VAL A 5 -38.95 17.64 17.86
CA VAL A 5 -38.11 16.89 18.82
C VAL A 5 -36.92 16.35 18.00
N GLY A 6 -35.65 16.45 18.35
CA GLY A 6 -34.92 16.89 19.53
C GLY A 6 -33.51 16.36 19.33
N LEU A 7 -32.56 17.26 19.13
CA LEU A 7 -31.17 16.97 18.76
C LEU A 7 -30.41 16.62 20.05
N VAL A 8 -30.04 15.35 20.25
CA VAL A 8 -29.22 14.93 21.40
C VAL A 8 -27.77 14.82 20.95
N ALA A 9 -27.01 15.87 21.23
CA ALA A 9 -25.56 15.87 21.11
C ALA A 9 -24.96 15.15 22.33
N LEU A 10 -24.28 14.04 22.11
CA LEU A 10 -23.47 13.36 23.13
C LEU A 10 -22.01 13.85 23.02
N PRO A 11 -21.44 14.49 24.05
CA PRO A 11 -20.01 14.79 24.08
C PRO A 11 -19.23 13.52 24.42
N VAL A 12 -18.40 13.04 23.49
CA VAL A 12 -17.39 12.01 23.80
C VAL A 12 -16.17 12.70 24.39
N ILE A 13 -15.89 12.39 25.64
CA ILE A 13 -14.78 12.90 26.45
C ILE A 13 -13.47 12.31 25.91
N VAL A 14 -12.53 13.18 25.51
CA VAL A 14 -11.15 12.84 25.18
C VAL A 14 -10.35 12.71 26.48
N LEU A 15 -9.89 11.50 26.81
CA LEU A 15 -8.95 11.26 27.90
C LEU A 15 -7.51 11.26 27.36
N LEU A 16 -6.83 12.39 27.57
CA LEU A 16 -5.39 12.55 27.44
C LEU A 16 -4.68 11.80 28.57
N ALA A 17 -4.10 10.64 28.26
CA ALA A 17 -3.09 10.03 29.12
C ALA A 17 -1.70 10.36 28.54
N ALA A 18 -1.09 11.42 29.08
CA ALA A 18 0.34 11.65 29.03
C ALA A 18 1.01 10.86 30.15
N CYS A 19 2.13 10.19 29.86
CA CYS A 19 3.22 9.72 30.74
C CYS A 19 3.90 8.52 30.05
N GLY A 20 5.20 8.43 29.82
CA GLY A 20 6.32 9.28 30.16
C GLY A 20 7.56 8.73 29.44
N THR A 21 8.51 9.61 29.16
CA THR A 21 9.87 9.28 28.71
C THR A 21 10.73 8.83 29.90
N PRO A 22 11.56 7.80 29.72
CA PRO A 22 12.84 7.73 30.43
C PRO A 22 14.02 7.97 29.47
N GLU A 23 14.92 8.80 29.97
CA GLU A 23 16.20 9.30 29.45
C GLU A 23 17.31 8.22 29.29
N PRO A 24 18.51 8.58 28.76
CA PRO A 24 19.43 7.68 28.08
C PRO A 24 20.40 6.95 29.00
N GLN A 25 20.77 5.72 28.62
CA GLN A 25 21.91 5.01 29.22
C GLN A 25 23.10 5.05 28.27
N MET A 26 23.97 6.00 28.54
CA MET A 26 25.37 5.98 28.13
C MET A 26 26.10 4.98 29.03
N ARG A 27 26.77 3.96 28.46
CA ARG A 27 27.71 3.13 29.22
C ARG A 27 28.98 2.84 28.39
N PRO A 28 30.18 2.89 29.00
CA PRO A 28 31.40 3.35 28.35
C PRO A 28 32.21 2.25 27.66
N ARG A 29 33.12 2.71 26.79
CA ARG A 29 34.26 1.96 26.24
C ARG A 29 35.07 1.26 27.32
N PRO A 30 35.64 0.10 26.98
CA PRO A 30 37.02 -0.23 27.35
C PRO A 30 37.96 0.06 26.17
N VAL A 31 39.07 0.73 26.47
CA VAL A 31 40.22 0.97 25.60
C VAL A 31 41.26 -0.13 25.83
N ALA A 32 42.03 -0.38 24.77
CA ALA A 32 43.34 -1.02 24.67
C ALA A 32 43.41 -2.55 24.69
N THR A 33 43.90 -3.11 23.58
CA THR A 33 45.17 -3.84 23.60
C THR A 33 45.86 -3.65 22.25
N ASP A 34 46.95 -2.89 22.27
CA ASP A 34 47.98 -2.93 21.23
C ASP A 34 48.65 -4.31 21.25
N GLY A 35 48.68 -4.97 20.09
CA GLY A 35 49.41 -6.20 19.85
C GLY A 35 50.03 -6.14 18.46
N SER A 36 51.30 -5.73 18.41
CA SER A 36 52.10 -5.54 17.20
C SER A 36 52.76 -6.85 16.74
N ALA A 37 52.86 -7.00 15.40
CA ALA A 37 53.73 -7.89 14.60
C ALA A 37 53.49 -9.41 14.69
N SER A 38 53.41 -10.20 13.60
CA SER A 38 54.30 -10.24 12.43
C SER A 38 53.69 -11.01 11.23
N PRO A 39 54.34 -11.02 10.04
CA PRO A 39 53.72 -11.17 8.73
C PRO A 39 53.76 -12.58 8.13
N GLY A 40 52.89 -12.85 7.16
CA GLY A 40 53.11 -13.92 6.17
C GLY A 40 51.84 -14.53 5.57
N GLY A 41 51.71 -14.42 4.25
CA GLY A 41 51.23 -15.55 3.45
C GLY A 41 49.81 -15.50 2.86
N LEU A 42 49.76 -15.06 1.60
CA LEU A 42 49.04 -15.68 0.48
C LEU A 42 47.50 -15.54 0.38
N VAL A 43 47.11 -14.65 -0.55
CA VAL A 43 46.07 -14.79 -1.61
C VAL A 43 44.88 -15.71 -1.34
N SER A 44 43.68 -15.10 -1.30
CA SER A 44 42.51 -15.70 -1.94
C SER A 44 41.63 -14.62 -2.55
N THR A 45 41.71 -14.52 -3.86
CA THR A 45 40.77 -13.87 -4.78
C THR A 45 39.39 -14.54 -4.63
N GLY A 46 38.31 -13.76 -4.57
CA GLY A 46 36.94 -14.30 -4.73
C GLY A 46 35.86 -13.51 -4.02
N ASP A 47 35.29 -12.55 -4.77
CA ASP A 47 33.91 -12.05 -4.70
C ASP A 47 33.39 -11.33 -3.43
N PRO A 48 33.13 -10.01 -3.50
CA PRO A 48 32.11 -9.43 -2.63
C PRO A 48 30.75 -9.97 -3.08
N VAL A 49 30.10 -10.78 -2.24
CA VAL A 49 28.66 -11.03 -2.33
C VAL A 49 27.97 -9.69 -2.09
N SER A 50 27.77 -8.96 -3.19
CA SER A 50 26.77 -7.90 -3.29
C SER A 50 25.42 -8.57 -3.10
N THR A 51 24.92 -8.54 -1.86
CA THR A 51 23.50 -8.75 -1.59
C THR A 51 22.76 -7.58 -2.25
N ALA A 52 22.47 -7.73 -3.54
CA ALA A 52 21.65 -6.80 -4.30
C ALA A 52 20.26 -6.81 -3.67
N VAL A 53 20.01 -5.84 -2.81
CA VAL A 53 18.66 -5.44 -2.43
C VAL A 53 17.92 -5.19 -3.74
N PRO A 54 16.79 -5.88 -4.03
CA PRO A 54 16.05 -5.59 -5.24
C PRO A 54 15.67 -4.11 -5.20
N ALA A 55 16.23 -3.33 -6.11
CA ALA A 55 15.90 -1.93 -6.26
C ALA A 55 14.38 -1.85 -6.45
N SER A 56 13.70 -1.26 -5.48
CA SER A 56 12.29 -0.90 -5.62
C SER A 56 12.20 -0.05 -6.88
N PRO A 57 11.39 -0.43 -7.90
CA PRO A 57 11.37 0.31 -9.14
C PRO A 57 10.90 1.73 -8.83
N SER A 58 11.81 2.70 -9.01
CA SER A 58 11.47 4.11 -9.01
C SER A 58 10.35 4.33 -10.04
N PRO A 59 9.30 5.10 -9.71
CA PRO A 59 8.25 5.38 -10.66
C PRO A 59 8.84 6.05 -11.89
N GLY A 60 8.48 5.55 -13.07
CA GLY A 60 8.93 6.12 -14.33
C GLY A 60 8.23 7.46 -14.59
N PRO A 61 8.88 8.43 -15.25
CA PRO A 61 8.24 9.67 -15.72
C PRO A 61 7.15 9.44 -16.80
N SER A 62 6.74 8.19 -17.01
CA SER A 62 5.86 7.73 -18.08
C SER A 62 4.51 7.22 -17.58
N ALA A 63 4.23 7.32 -16.28
CA ALA A 63 2.94 6.93 -15.71
C ALA A 63 1.81 7.76 -16.37
N VAL A 64 0.94 7.08 -17.11
CA VAL A 64 -0.20 7.74 -17.75
C VAL A 64 -1.28 8.05 -16.72
N SER A 65 -2.04 9.13 -16.97
CA SER A 65 -3.19 9.51 -16.15
C SER A 65 -4.31 8.47 -16.27
N ALA A 66 -4.78 7.95 -15.13
CA ALA A 66 -5.87 6.97 -15.09
C ALA A 66 -7.21 7.55 -15.53
N ALA A 67 -7.42 8.87 -15.36
CA ALA A 67 -8.60 9.56 -15.85
C ALA A 67 -8.70 9.53 -17.38
N ASP A 68 -7.57 9.73 -18.06
CA ASP A 68 -7.49 9.77 -19.52
C ASP A 68 -7.35 8.36 -20.13
N HIS A 69 -6.73 7.43 -19.39
CA HIS A 69 -6.46 6.07 -19.83
C HIS A 69 -6.99 5.02 -18.81
N PRO A 70 -8.32 4.91 -18.62
CA PRO A 70 -8.90 4.01 -17.63
C PRO A 70 -8.62 2.52 -17.90
N GLU A 71 -8.28 2.17 -19.15
CA GLU A 71 -7.96 0.80 -19.58
C GLU A 71 -6.45 0.48 -19.51
N ALA A 72 -5.59 1.43 -19.08
CA ALA A 72 -4.13 1.24 -19.05
C ALA A 72 -3.70 0.03 -18.19
N CYS A 73 -4.53 -0.33 -17.19
CA CYS A 73 -4.30 -1.43 -16.28
C CYS A 73 -5.13 -2.69 -16.60
N ARG A 74 -5.63 -2.82 -17.84
CA ARG A 74 -6.51 -3.92 -18.23
C ARG A 74 -5.94 -5.31 -17.89
N ASN A 75 -4.63 -5.51 -18.02
CA ASN A 75 -3.97 -6.79 -17.76
C ASN A 75 -3.36 -6.90 -16.35
N ALA A 76 -3.68 -5.98 -15.43
CA ALA A 76 -3.11 -5.90 -14.09
C ALA A 76 -1.56 -5.82 -14.04
N ALA A 77 -0.96 -5.30 -15.10
CA ALA A 77 0.47 -5.04 -15.23
C ALA A 77 0.65 -3.63 -15.81
N CYS A 78 0.77 -2.63 -14.94
CA CYS A 78 0.79 -1.23 -15.34
C CYS A 78 1.40 -0.34 -14.24
N GLU A 79 1.77 0.87 -14.63
CA GLU A 79 2.07 1.98 -13.74
C GLU A 79 1.27 3.20 -14.20
N VAL A 80 0.49 3.79 -13.29
CA VAL A 80 -0.48 4.84 -13.62
C VAL A 80 -0.52 5.92 -12.54
N ALA A 81 -0.68 7.17 -12.96
CA ALA A 81 -0.97 8.27 -12.07
C ALA A 81 -2.48 8.30 -11.76
N VAL A 82 -2.83 8.34 -10.49
CA VAL A 82 -4.21 8.24 -10.01
C VAL A 82 -4.57 9.37 -9.05
N ARG A 83 -5.85 9.75 -9.06
CA ARG A 83 -6.49 10.74 -8.19
C ARG A 83 -7.77 10.16 -7.58
N PRO A 84 -8.27 10.73 -6.45
CA PRO A 84 -9.59 10.39 -5.94
C PRO A 84 -10.67 10.51 -7.03
N GLY A 85 -11.51 9.49 -7.15
CA GLY A 85 -12.55 9.40 -8.18
C GLY A 85 -12.13 8.60 -9.43
N ASP A 86 -10.83 8.40 -9.66
CA ASP A 86 -10.35 7.64 -10.82
C ASP A 86 -10.81 6.18 -10.77
N ARG A 87 -11.08 5.64 -11.95
CA ARG A 87 -11.51 4.25 -12.11
C ARG A 87 -10.67 3.55 -13.16
N LEU A 88 -9.89 2.58 -12.71
CA LEU A 88 -9.14 1.64 -13.53
C LEU A 88 -10.03 0.45 -13.87
N ARG A 89 -10.13 0.11 -15.14
CA ARG A 89 -10.84 -1.06 -15.62
C ARG A 89 -9.86 -2.20 -15.83
N LEU A 90 -10.25 -3.39 -15.40
CA LEU A 90 -9.46 -4.60 -15.52
C LEU A 90 -10.20 -5.62 -16.38
N ASP A 91 -9.43 -6.48 -17.05
CA ASP A 91 -9.99 -7.59 -17.79
C ASP A 91 -10.56 -8.62 -16.81
N ARG A 92 -11.71 -9.20 -17.15
CA ARG A 92 -12.37 -10.20 -16.31
C ARG A 92 -11.48 -11.41 -16.02
N LYS A 93 -10.51 -11.72 -16.89
CA LYS A 93 -9.52 -12.78 -16.67
C LYS A 93 -8.67 -12.57 -15.41
N THR A 94 -8.52 -11.33 -14.97
CA THR A 94 -7.81 -11.00 -13.73
C THR A 94 -8.63 -11.30 -12.47
N GLY A 95 -9.92 -11.66 -12.63
CA GLY A 95 -10.88 -11.80 -11.55
C GLY A 95 -11.46 -10.45 -11.08
N LEU A 96 -10.82 -9.32 -11.38
CA LEU A 96 -11.33 -7.99 -11.07
C LEU A 96 -11.99 -7.35 -12.30
N ASP A 97 -13.08 -6.61 -12.06
CA ASP A 97 -13.75 -5.81 -13.07
C ASP A 97 -13.21 -4.37 -13.07
N ALA A 98 -13.01 -3.79 -11.89
CA ALA A 98 -12.52 -2.42 -11.74
C ALA A 98 -11.89 -2.17 -10.37
N ILE A 99 -10.96 -1.23 -10.33
CA ILE A 99 -10.45 -0.58 -9.12
C ILE A 99 -10.84 0.90 -9.18
N THR A 100 -11.40 1.41 -8.09
CA THR A 100 -11.77 2.82 -7.92
C THR A 100 -10.96 3.42 -6.80
N ILE A 101 -10.35 4.57 -7.06
CA ILE A 101 -9.64 5.34 -6.05
C ILE A 101 -10.66 6.15 -5.27
N VAL A 102 -10.78 5.86 -3.98
CA VAL A 102 -11.79 6.49 -3.11
C VAL A 102 -11.24 7.79 -2.54
N SER A 103 -10.02 7.75 -1.99
CA SER A 103 -9.39 8.92 -1.40
C SER A 103 -7.87 8.78 -1.36
N LEU A 104 -7.20 9.92 -1.19
CA LEU A 104 -5.76 10.03 -1.00
C LEU A 104 -5.51 11.04 0.11
N ASP A 105 -5.33 10.53 1.32
CA ASP A 105 -5.27 11.34 2.54
C ASP A 105 -4.04 10.91 3.34
N GLN A 106 -3.29 11.87 3.88
CA GLN A 106 -2.14 11.61 4.75
C GLN A 106 -1.08 10.63 4.16
N GLY A 107 -0.95 10.58 2.83
CA GLY A 107 -0.02 9.69 2.15
C GLY A 107 -0.56 8.27 1.93
N GLU A 108 -1.80 7.99 2.33
CA GLU A 108 -2.46 6.69 2.17
C GLU A 108 -3.49 6.74 1.04
N LEU A 109 -3.45 5.74 0.15
CA LEU A 109 -4.40 5.60 -0.95
C LEU A 109 -5.48 4.59 -0.55
N ARG A 110 -6.71 5.05 -0.39
CA ARG A 110 -7.86 4.17 -0.17
C ARG A 110 -8.50 3.79 -1.49
N LEU A 111 -8.68 2.50 -1.72
CA LEU A 111 -9.25 1.97 -2.95
C LEU A 111 -10.38 0.99 -2.68
N ARG A 112 -11.30 0.91 -3.64
CA ARG A 112 -12.36 -0.10 -3.70
C ARG A 112 -12.21 -0.89 -4.98
N PHE A 113 -12.62 -2.14 -4.96
CA PHE A 113 -12.67 -2.97 -6.16
C PHE A 113 -14.04 -3.60 -6.33
N LYS A 114 -14.34 -3.94 -7.59
CA LYS A 114 -15.49 -4.76 -7.97
C LYS A 114 -14.99 -5.97 -8.72
N ALA A 115 -15.66 -7.09 -8.50
CA ALA A 115 -15.32 -8.37 -9.08
C ALA A 115 -16.55 -9.24 -9.32
N GLY A 116 -16.36 -10.29 -10.11
CA GLY A 116 -17.34 -11.34 -10.30
C GLY A 116 -17.62 -12.16 -9.03
N ALA A 117 -18.39 -13.23 -9.20
CA ALA A 117 -18.61 -14.22 -8.15
C ALA A 117 -17.27 -14.88 -7.77
N GLY A 118 -16.99 -15.01 -6.47
CA GLY A 118 -15.79 -15.70 -5.99
C GLY A 118 -15.36 -15.26 -4.60
N ALA A 119 -14.53 -16.07 -3.96
CA ALA A 119 -13.84 -15.70 -2.72
C ALA A 119 -12.54 -14.97 -3.07
N PHE A 120 -12.50 -13.66 -2.85
CA PHE A 120 -11.29 -12.87 -3.05
C PHE A 120 -10.50 -12.78 -1.75
N ARG A 121 -9.24 -13.21 -1.78
CA ARG A 121 -8.30 -12.89 -0.71
C ARG A 121 -7.83 -11.46 -0.91
N VAL A 122 -7.88 -10.68 0.15
CA VAL A 122 -7.39 -9.30 0.17
C VAL A 122 -6.41 -9.18 1.32
N GLU A 123 -5.22 -8.67 1.02
CA GLU A 123 -4.14 -8.47 1.98
C GLU A 123 -3.71 -7.01 1.92
N GLY A 124 -3.45 -6.41 3.08
CA GLY A 124 -3.08 -5.00 3.18
C GLY A 124 -3.67 -4.35 4.43
N MET A 125 -3.73 -3.02 4.41
CA MET A 125 -4.30 -2.24 5.50
C MET A 125 -5.80 -2.03 5.29
N ASN A 126 -6.58 -1.96 6.37
CA ASN A 126 -8.00 -1.60 6.37
C ASN A 126 -8.83 -2.34 5.29
N THR A 127 -8.64 -3.66 5.21
CA THR A 127 -9.26 -4.49 4.17
C THR A 127 -10.71 -4.82 4.49
N GLY A 128 -11.54 -4.93 3.46
CA GLY A 128 -12.90 -5.46 3.59
C GLY A 128 -13.38 -6.08 2.29
N VAL A 129 -14.16 -7.16 2.40
CA VAL A 129 -14.77 -7.86 1.26
C VAL A 129 -16.20 -8.19 1.61
N SER A 130 -17.11 -7.91 0.69
CA SER A 130 -18.51 -8.31 0.78
C SER A 130 -18.96 -8.89 -0.55
N GLN A 131 -19.90 -9.83 -0.48
CA GLN A 131 -20.50 -10.43 -1.65
C GLN A 131 -22.02 -10.29 -1.54
N SER A 132 -22.66 -9.96 -2.67
CA SER A 132 -24.11 -9.93 -2.79
C SER A 132 -24.54 -10.67 -4.05
N CYS A 133 -25.67 -11.38 -3.97
CA CYS A 133 -26.23 -12.14 -5.08
C CYS A 133 -27.66 -11.68 -5.35
N VAL A 134 -27.94 -11.28 -6.59
CA VAL A 134 -29.28 -10.86 -7.03
C VAL A 134 -29.63 -11.65 -8.28
N ASN A 135 -30.80 -12.32 -8.28
CA ASN A 135 -31.27 -13.15 -9.40
C ASN A 135 -30.23 -14.17 -9.88
N GLY A 136 -29.56 -14.85 -8.93
CA GLY A 136 -28.51 -15.83 -9.23
C GLY A 136 -27.20 -15.24 -9.75
N ARG A 137 -27.05 -13.91 -9.84
CA ARG A 137 -25.80 -13.24 -10.21
C ARG A 137 -25.13 -12.66 -8.98
N CYS A 138 -23.99 -13.25 -8.62
CA CYS A 138 -23.18 -12.77 -7.50
C CYS A 138 -22.15 -11.74 -7.95
N ARG A 139 -21.96 -10.72 -7.12
CA ARG A 139 -20.96 -9.66 -7.26
C ARG A 139 -20.20 -9.53 -5.97
N THR A 140 -18.89 -9.40 -6.10
CA THR A 140 -18.01 -9.15 -4.97
C THR A 140 -17.53 -7.71 -5.03
N GLU A 141 -17.60 -7.02 -3.91
CA GLU A 141 -17.00 -5.71 -3.74
C GLU A 141 -16.06 -5.76 -2.54
N GLY A 142 -15.04 -4.91 -2.56
CA GLY A 142 -14.17 -4.79 -1.42
C GLY A 142 -13.33 -3.54 -1.49
N GLY A 143 -12.35 -3.45 -0.62
CA GLY A 143 -11.39 -2.38 -0.60
C GLY A 143 -10.21 -2.69 0.31
N LEU A 144 -9.19 -1.88 0.16
CA LEU A 144 -8.03 -1.82 1.05
C LEU A 144 -7.43 -0.42 1.03
N THR A 145 -6.51 -0.18 1.94
CA THR A 145 -5.66 1.01 1.98
C THR A 145 -4.22 0.60 1.65
N LEU A 146 -3.56 1.40 0.82
CA LEU A 146 -2.14 1.30 0.52
C LEU A 146 -1.38 2.45 1.17
N ALA A 147 -0.16 2.17 1.61
CA ALA A 147 0.78 3.18 2.09
C ALA A 147 2.17 2.94 1.47
N PRO A 148 3.03 3.96 1.37
CA PRO A 148 4.41 3.79 0.90
C PRO A 148 5.13 2.68 1.67
N GLY A 149 5.79 1.78 0.96
CA GLY A 149 6.50 0.62 1.54
C GLY A 149 5.60 -0.51 2.07
N ARG A 150 4.27 -0.35 2.05
CA ARG A 150 3.28 -1.36 2.46
C ARG A 150 2.39 -1.75 1.28
N PRO A 151 2.82 -2.72 0.46
CA PRO A 151 2.02 -3.18 -0.67
C PRO A 151 0.77 -3.92 -0.18
N GLY A 152 -0.23 -3.99 -1.05
CA GLY A 152 -1.43 -4.78 -0.86
C GLY A 152 -1.61 -5.83 -1.94
N ARG A 153 -2.59 -6.70 -1.76
CA ARG A 153 -2.95 -7.75 -2.71
C ARG A 153 -4.47 -7.88 -2.80
N ILE A 154 -4.97 -8.06 -4.01
CA ILE A 154 -6.36 -8.46 -4.28
C ILE A 154 -6.32 -9.65 -5.23
N GLY A 155 -6.74 -10.83 -4.77
CA GLY A 155 -6.62 -12.06 -5.57
C GLY A 155 -5.18 -12.27 -6.00
N ASP A 156 -4.94 -12.39 -7.30
CA ASP A 156 -3.60 -12.58 -7.88
C ASP A 156 -2.97 -11.29 -8.43
N ILE A 157 -3.36 -10.14 -7.87
CA ILE A 157 -2.80 -8.84 -8.22
C ILE A 157 -2.15 -8.22 -6.99
N ARG A 158 -0.87 -7.87 -7.09
CA ARG A 158 -0.14 -7.05 -6.13
C ARG A 158 -0.29 -5.58 -6.52
N LEU A 159 -0.51 -4.73 -5.52
CA LEU A 159 -0.64 -3.29 -5.66
C LEU A 159 0.40 -2.61 -4.77
N ARG A 160 1.11 -1.61 -5.31
CA ARG A 160 2.03 -0.78 -4.52
C ARG A 160 1.93 0.69 -4.93
N LEU A 161 2.15 1.57 -3.96
CA LEU A 161 2.38 2.99 -4.22
C LEU A 161 3.86 3.18 -4.56
N ALA A 162 4.14 3.64 -5.77
CA ALA A 162 5.49 3.99 -6.20
C ALA A 162 5.88 5.40 -5.75
N SER A 163 4.94 6.33 -5.75
CA SER A 163 5.09 7.66 -5.15
C SER A 163 3.74 8.25 -4.75
N VAL A 164 3.76 9.25 -3.87
CA VAL A 164 2.59 10.01 -3.43
C VAL A 164 2.94 11.49 -3.42
N ALA A 165 2.04 12.31 -3.93
CA ALA A 165 2.14 13.77 -3.97
C ALA A 165 0.79 14.40 -3.58
N PRO A 166 0.73 15.73 -3.34
CA PRO A 166 -0.53 16.39 -3.05
C PRO A 166 -1.55 16.19 -4.18
N GLY A 167 -2.65 15.50 -3.88
CA GLY A 167 -3.78 15.29 -4.79
C GLY A 167 -3.58 14.25 -5.89
N TYR A 168 -2.48 13.50 -5.91
CA TYR A 168 -2.30 12.33 -6.79
C TYR A 168 -1.25 11.34 -6.26
N ALA A 169 -1.32 10.09 -6.72
CA ALA A 169 -0.33 9.06 -6.41
C ALA A 169 0.04 8.28 -7.68
N VAL A 170 1.21 7.65 -7.70
CA VAL A 170 1.56 6.69 -8.75
C VAL A 170 1.34 5.28 -8.20
N LEU A 171 0.39 4.58 -8.82
CA LEU A 171 -0.03 3.23 -8.47
C LEU A 171 0.54 2.24 -9.47
N VAL A 172 1.17 1.18 -8.96
CA VAL A 172 1.70 0.07 -9.76
C VAL A 172 0.90 -1.18 -9.45
N LEU A 173 0.41 -1.84 -10.51
CA LEU A 173 -0.21 -3.17 -10.45
C LEU A 173 0.73 -4.16 -11.13
N SER A 174 0.86 -5.33 -10.52
CA SER A 174 1.59 -6.46 -11.09
C SER A 174 0.91 -7.78 -10.72
N PRO A 175 0.98 -8.82 -11.57
CA PRO A 175 0.59 -10.17 -11.18
C PRO A 175 1.33 -10.67 -9.93
N ALA A 176 0.66 -11.47 -9.11
CA ALA A 176 1.16 -11.99 -7.82
C ALA A 176 1.90 -13.32 -7.94
#